data_AF-A0AAN7EU09-F1
#
_entry.id   AF-A0AAN7EU09-F1
#
_cell.length_a   1.000
_cell.length_b   1.000
_cell.length_c   1.000
_cell.angle_alpha   90.00
_cell.angle_beta   90.00
_cell.angle_gamma   90.00
#
_symmetry.space_group_name_H-M   'P 1'
#
loop_
_entity.id
_entity.type
_entity.pdbx_description
1 polymer ?
#
loop_
_entity_poly.entity_id
_entity_poly.type
_entity_poly.pdbx_seq_one_letter_code
_entity_poly.pdbx_strand_id
1 'polypeptide(L)' 'MEVIVEEGCRTPRHSECQIPADLACPPAPKKKKVGCVMKQRDPPKNGYFQPPDLEVLFTIAPRREAFAWT' A
#
# COMPACT_ATOMS: atom_id res chain seq x y z
N MET A 1 -38.19 18.23 21.23
CA MET A 1 -37.11 17.64 20.42
C MET A 1 -35.97 17.40 21.38
N GLU A 2 -35.78 16.15 21.80
CA GLU A 2 -34.64 15.81 22.65
C GLU A 2 -33.39 15.81 21.77
N VAL A 3 -32.43 16.67 22.12
CA VAL A 3 -31.12 16.69 21.49
C VAL A 3 -30.34 15.53 22.10
N ILE A 4 -30.35 14.38 21.41
CA ILE A 4 -29.44 13.28 21.71
C ILE A 4 -28.06 13.79 21.32
N VAL A 5 -27.26 14.19 22.31
CA VAL A 5 -25.84 14.47 22.10
C VAL A 5 -25.21 13.12 21.81
N GLU A 6 -25.01 12.81 20.52
CA GLU A 6 -24.20 11.66 20.11
C GLU A 6 -22.79 11.90 20.62
N GLU A 7 -22.51 11.40 21.82
CA GLU A 7 -21.17 11.35 22.37
C GLU A 7 -20.37 10.37 21.50
N GLY A 8 -19.69 10.93 20.50
CA GLY A 8 -18.88 10.17 19.56
C GLY A 8 -17.81 9.33 20.27
N CYS A 9 -17.29 8.33 19.57
CA CYS A 9 -16.24 7.47 20.12
C CYS A 9 -15.02 8.31 20.55
N ARG A 10 -14.61 8.18 21.82
CA ARG A 10 -13.46 8.89 22.39
C ARG A 10 -12.48 7.94 23.07
N THR A 11 -11.19 8.24 22.95
CA THR A 11 -10.14 7.54 23.71
C THR A 11 -10.39 7.65 25.21
N PRO A 12 -10.45 6.53 25.96
CA PRO A 12 -10.57 6.53 27.42
C PRO A 12 -9.41 7.31 28.07
N ARG A 13 -9.73 8.11 29.10
CA ARG A 13 -8.74 8.97 29.79
C ARG A 13 -8.23 8.38 31.11
N HIS A 14 -8.77 7.26 31.57
CA HIS A 14 -8.35 6.63 32.82
C HIS A 14 -6.92 6.09 32.68
N SER A 15 -6.13 6.18 33.75
CA SER A 15 -4.68 5.91 33.71
C SER A 15 -4.35 4.48 33.29
N GLU A 16 -5.19 3.51 33.65
CA GLU A 16 -5.02 2.09 33.26
C GLU A 16 -5.24 1.84 31.75
N CYS A 17 -5.94 2.75 31.06
CA CYS A 17 -6.19 2.66 29.62
C CYS A 17 -5.22 3.51 28.80
N GLN A 18 -4.40 4.35 29.44
CA GLN A 18 -3.45 5.20 28.75
C GLN A 18 -2.21 4.39 28.34
N ILE A 19 -1.73 4.63 27.13
CA ILE A 19 -0.45 4.09 26.68
C ILE A 19 0.65 4.74 27.53
N PRO A 20 1.59 3.97 28.11
CA PRO A 20 2.69 4.54 28.87
C PRO A 20 3.48 5.54 28.04
N ALA A 21 3.71 6.75 28.58
CA ALA A 21 4.39 7.83 27.88
C ALA A 21 5.88 7.54 27.62
N ASP A 22 6.51 6.71 28.46
CA ASP A 22 7.96 6.50 28.48
C ASP A 22 8.43 5.26 27.72
N LEU A 23 7.69 4.82 26.70
CA LEU A 23 8.22 3.82 25.79
C LEU A 23 9.27 4.46 24.88
N ALA A 24 10.53 4.41 25.29
CA ALA A 24 11.64 4.77 24.43
C ALA A 24 11.51 4.00 23.11
N CYS A 25 11.45 4.73 21.99
CA CYS A 25 11.38 4.12 20.66
C CYS A 25 12.53 3.10 20.54
N PRO A 26 12.27 1.88 20.06
CA PRO A 26 13.36 0.94 19.82
C PRO A 26 14.40 1.61 18.90
N PRO A 27 15.69 1.31 19.09
CA PRO A 27 16.74 1.90 18.28
C PRO A 27 16.47 1.64 16.79
N ALA A 28 16.78 2.64 15.96
CA ALA A 28 16.52 2.56 14.53
C ALA A 28 17.13 1.28 13.91
N PRO A 29 16.41 0.60 12.99
CA PRO A 29 16.95 -0.56 12.29
C PRO A 29 18.29 -0.22 11.63
N LYS A 30 19.31 -1.05 11.87
CA LYS A 30 20.64 -0.86 11.27
C LYS A 30 20.57 -1.18 9.77
N LYS A 31 21.08 -0.27 8.92
CA LYS A 31 21.29 -0.56 7.50
C LYS A 31 22.19 -1.80 7.36
N LYS A 32 21.79 -2.76 6.51
CA LYS A 32 22.64 -3.91 6.18
C LYS A 32 23.91 -3.42 5.48
N LYS A 33 25.06 -4.00 5.84
CA LYS A 33 26.34 -3.73 5.16
C LYS A 33 26.22 -4.14 3.68
N VAL A 34 26.75 -3.33 2.77
CA VAL A 34 26.64 -3.45 1.31
C VAL A 34 27.00 -4.87 0.80
N GLY A 35 27.89 -5.58 1.49
CA GLY A 35 28.34 -6.92 1.12
C GLY A 35 27.32 -8.07 1.32
N CYS A 36 26.21 -7.88 2.03
CA CYS A 36 25.24 -8.95 2.29
C CYS A 36 24.04 -8.97 1.31
N VAL A 37 23.83 -7.93 0.51
CA VAL A 37 22.62 -7.78 -0.33
C VAL A 37 22.94 -7.70 -1.83
N MET A 38 24.20 -7.49 -2.20
CA MET A 38 24.54 -7.04 -3.56
C MET A 38 25.36 -8.04 -4.38
N LYS A 39 25.11 -9.35 -4.25
CA LYS A 39 25.29 -10.17 -5.46
C LYS A 39 24.16 -9.74 -6.38
N GLN A 40 24.38 -8.66 -7.15
CA GLN A 40 23.55 -8.25 -8.27
C GLN A 40 23.23 -9.53 -9.03
N ARG A 41 22.00 -10.03 -8.84
CA ARG A 41 21.59 -11.25 -9.53
C ARG A 41 21.39 -10.83 -10.97
N ASP A 42 21.99 -11.56 -11.89
CA ASP A 42 21.77 -11.30 -13.30
C ASP A 42 20.26 -11.26 -13.56
N PRO A 43 19.78 -10.30 -14.38
CA PRO A 43 18.38 -10.28 -14.76
C PRO A 43 18.00 -11.63 -15.40
N PRO A 44 16.74 -12.08 -15.26
CA PRO A 44 16.26 -13.28 -15.92
C PRO A 44 16.56 -13.24 -17.42
N LYS A 45 16.99 -14.38 -17.98
CA LYS A 45 17.38 -14.50 -19.39
C LYS A 45 16.29 -14.01 -20.37
N ASN A 46 15.03 -14.10 -19.96
CA ASN A 46 13.87 -13.77 -20.80
C ASN A 46 13.24 -12.42 -20.41
N GLY A 47 13.95 -11.60 -19.63
CA GLY A 47 13.39 -10.39 -19.04
C GLY A 47 12.42 -10.69 -17.90
N TYR A 48 12.04 -9.64 -17.17
CA TYR A 48 11.06 -9.74 -16.08
C TYR A 48 9.61 -9.70 -16.57
N PHE A 49 9.39 -9.10 -17.73
CA PHE A 49 8.09 -8.92 -18.33
C PHE A 49 8.16 -9.45 -19.76
N GLN A 50 7.28 -10.39 -20.07
CA GLN A 50 7.09 -10.93 -21.40
C GLN A 50 5.70 -10.45 -21.85
N PRO A 51 5.60 -9.23 -22.41
CA PRO A 51 4.31 -8.75 -22.88
C PRO A 51 3.76 -9.68 -23.96
N PRO A 52 2.44 -9.89 -24.00
CA PRO A 52 1.83 -10.48 -25.19
C PRO A 52 2.10 -9.57 -26.40
N ASP A 53 1.97 -10.15 -27.59
CA ASP A 53 2.08 -9.38 -28.83
C ASP A 53 1.06 -8.24 -28.83
N LEU A 54 1.55 -7.02 -29.01
CA LEU A 54 0.73 -5.81 -28.98
C LEU A 54 -0.26 -5.80 -30.14
N GLU A 55 0.11 -6.37 -31.28
CA GLU A 55 -0.78 -6.45 -32.44
C GLU A 55 -2.03 -7.27 -32.12
N VAL A 56 -1.89 -8.34 -31.32
CA VAL A 56 -3.03 -9.15 -30.86
C VAL A 56 -3.98 -8.34 -29.97
N LEU A 57 -3.47 -7.43 -29.13
CA LEU A 57 -4.31 -6.56 -28.31
C LEU A 57 -5.11 -5.56 -29.15
N PHE A 58 -4.53 -5.04 -30.23
CA PHE A 58 -5.18 -4.05 -31.09
C PHE A 58 -6.03 -4.64 -32.23
N THR A 59 -5.86 -5.92 -32.56
CA THR A 59 -6.72 -6.63 -33.52
C THR A 59 -8.13 -6.89 -33.01
N ILE A 60 -8.36 -6.80 -31.70
CA ILE A 60 -9.70 -6.87 -31.12
C ILE A 60 -10.41 -5.58 -31.48
N ALA A 61 -11.46 -5.70 -32.31
CA ALA A 61 -12.23 -4.57 -32.80
C ALA A 61 -12.62 -3.62 -31.65
N PRO A 62 -12.52 -2.30 -31.83
CA PRO A 62 -12.86 -1.34 -30.78
C PRO A 62 -14.30 -1.60 -30.34
N ARG A 63 -14.48 -1.95 -29.06
CA ARG A 63 -15.81 -2.07 -28.47
C ARG A 63 -16.37 -0.65 -28.37
N ARG A 64 -17.33 -0.33 -29.24
CA ARG A 64 -18.05 0.96 -29.18
C ARG A 64 -18.92 0.95 -27.92
N GLU A 65 -18.38 1.42 -26.80
CA GLU A 65 -19.19 1.84 -25.67
C GLU A 65 -19.53 3.31 -25.86
N ALA A 66 -20.81 3.61 -26.06
CA ALA A 66 -21.31 4.94 -25.79
C ALA A 66 -21.40 5.09 -24.27
N PHE A 67 -20.50 5.86 -23.66
CA PHE A 67 -20.76 6.40 -22.33
C PHE A 67 -21.83 7.48 -22.49
N ALA A 68 -23.08 7.12 -22.22
CA ALA A 68 -24.14 8.08 -21.96
C ALA A 68 -24.12 8.41 -20.47
N TRP A 69 -23.53 9.54 -20.10
CA TRP A 69 -23.91 10.22 -18.87
C TRP A 69 -24.80 11.39 -19.28
N THR A 70 -26.10 11.15 -19.26
CA THR A 70 -27.14 12.19 -19.26
C THR A 70 -28.21 11.74 -18.30
#